data_AF-A0A3M1LE00-F1
#
_entry.id   AF-A0A3M1LE00-F1
#
_cell.length_a   1.000
_cell.length_b   1.000
_cell.length_c   1.000
_cell.angle_alpha   90.00
_cell.angle_beta   90.00
_cell.angle_gamma   90.00
#
_symmetry.space_group_name_H-M   'P 1'
#
loop_
_entity.id
_entity.type
_entity.pdbx_description
1 polymer ?
#
loop_
_entity_poly.entity_id
_entity_poly.type
_entity_poly.pdbx_seq_one_letter_code
_entity_poly.pdbx_strand_id
1 'polypeptide(L)'
;MKLMIIFGICVLVLSSSLINVKSYAENDENSANFLLAIERINVLLKLIEENNDYNHALSVVKLANEIDLTLRSKDDKLADDLYLKLVDLPTIVKSGKDLSSHIADTRVLLDKALVTVIPERNETLYAQVIFSLITLAEKEYENGNYDLSIEYMNRAYNIYKENINNGELNDEFEKAINLMIARTDVSEVSSVNSKLQRDFAGIFSGSNINHKQYFEEIRRLYDELLKEYKNGNYLQADEYAIEAYLDNYEFLETPLENVDKELMEELEVDMRIELREMIKDRVAYDEIKAFIDEILAKLEEAEKLLDEHIITFEADIINANGNGNSNGEIKLGSASDEAKRDVMSQVDAIRLKLMEVLEAYKNNDYDLAYEKARSAYLDNYEFIEVPLAPIDPNFTLEAEIKFSELRQLINDRASYE
;
A
#
# COMPACT_ATOMS: atom_id res chain seq x y z
N MET A 1 -53.52 15.41 42.57
CA MET A 1 -53.62 16.21 41.33
C MET A 1 -52.35 17.02 41.19
N LYS A 2 -51.69 16.91 40.03
CA LYS A 2 -50.37 17.46 39.61
C LYS A 2 -50.06 18.88 40.14
N LEU A 3 -48.89 19.15 40.73
CA LEU A 3 -47.55 19.39 40.15
C LEU A 3 -47.35 20.83 39.61
N MET A 4 -46.47 21.61 40.25
CA MET A 4 -45.46 22.46 39.60
C MET A 4 -44.64 23.23 40.65
N ILE A 5 -43.37 22.86 40.82
CA ILE A 5 -42.35 23.68 41.48
C ILE A 5 -41.55 24.35 40.36
N ILE A 6 -41.57 25.67 40.36
CA ILE A 6 -40.73 26.55 39.54
C ILE A 6 -39.46 26.82 40.35
N PHE A 7 -38.29 26.57 39.78
CA PHE A 7 -37.08 27.32 40.11
C PHE A 7 -36.22 27.41 38.85
N GLY A 8 -36.02 28.63 38.37
CA GLY A 8 -35.08 28.93 37.30
C GLY A 8 -33.64 28.96 37.82
N ILE A 9 -32.68 28.86 36.89
CA ILE A 9 -31.32 29.42 37.00
C ILE A 9 -30.65 29.36 35.61
N CYS A 10 -29.99 30.47 35.30
CA CYS A 10 -28.87 30.72 34.38
C CYS A 10 -28.92 30.22 32.92
N VAL A 11 -29.15 31.19 32.04
CA VAL A 11 -28.65 31.22 30.66
C VAL A 11 -27.12 31.35 30.71
N LEU A 12 -26.41 30.29 30.33
CA LEU A 12 -25.01 30.34 29.89
C LEU A 12 -25.02 30.15 28.38
N VAL A 13 -24.72 31.22 27.65
CA VAL A 13 -24.49 31.16 26.20
C VAL A 13 -23.09 30.57 26.01
N LEU A 14 -23.03 29.29 25.64
CA LEU A 14 -21.85 28.69 25.03
C LEU A 14 -22.21 28.43 23.56
N SER A 15 -21.58 29.19 22.67
CA SER A 15 -21.62 28.98 21.24
C SER A 15 -20.96 27.63 20.92
N SER A 16 -21.76 26.61 20.61
CA SER A 16 -21.26 25.35 20.07
C SER A 16 -20.97 25.52 18.58
N SER A 17 -19.69 25.61 18.22
CA SER A 17 -19.20 25.30 16.89
C SER A 17 -19.52 23.83 16.58
N LEU A 18 -20.45 23.61 15.67
CA LEU A 18 -20.73 22.32 15.04
C LEU A 18 -19.48 21.89 14.26
N ILE A 19 -18.70 20.97 14.82
CA ILE A 19 -17.66 20.26 14.08
C ILE A 19 -18.34 19.08 13.38
N ASN A 20 -18.11 19.01 12.08
CA ASN A 20 -18.72 18.10 11.12
C ASN A 20 -18.07 16.71 11.24
N VAL A 21 -18.64 15.80 12.04
CA VAL A 21 -18.06 14.45 12.31
C VAL A 21 -18.37 13.44 11.19
N LYS A 22 -18.98 13.85 10.07
CA LYS A 22 -19.50 12.93 9.05
C LYS A 22 -18.55 12.60 7.88
N SER A 23 -17.24 12.81 8.00
CA SER A 23 -16.29 12.54 6.90
C SER A 23 -15.00 11.79 7.27
N TYR A 24 -14.89 11.12 8.42
CA TYR A 24 -13.57 10.59 8.83
C TYR A 24 -13.28 9.16 8.35
N ALA A 25 -14.25 8.23 8.38
CA ALA A 25 -13.95 6.81 8.09
C ALA A 25 -13.59 6.47 6.63
N GLU A 26 -14.25 7.08 5.63
CA GLU A 26 -13.94 6.86 4.19
C GLU A 26 -12.68 7.62 3.72
N ASN A 27 -12.26 8.61 4.51
CA ASN A 27 -11.05 9.39 4.27
C ASN A 27 -9.80 8.71 4.85
N ASP A 28 -9.92 7.84 5.85
CA ASP A 28 -8.75 7.27 6.55
C ASP A 28 -8.01 6.22 5.70
N GLU A 29 -8.71 5.31 5.01
CA GLU A 29 -8.05 4.27 4.16
C GLU A 29 -7.37 4.88 2.92
N ASN A 30 -8.05 5.81 2.24
CA ASN A 30 -7.47 6.53 1.11
C ASN A 30 -6.28 7.40 1.53
N SER A 31 -6.33 7.98 2.74
CA SER A 31 -5.20 8.72 3.31
C SER A 31 -4.04 7.79 3.68
N ALA A 32 -4.31 6.61 4.22
CA ALA A 32 -3.28 5.62 4.55
C ALA A 32 -2.56 5.12 3.31
N ASN A 33 -3.31 4.78 2.25
CA ASN A 33 -2.74 4.37 0.97
C ASN A 33 -1.90 5.48 0.34
N PHE A 34 -2.39 6.72 0.36
CA PHE A 34 -1.64 7.87 -0.16
C PHE A 34 -0.35 8.14 0.64
N LEU A 35 -0.43 8.13 1.98
CA LEU A 35 0.74 8.30 2.84
C LEU A 35 1.74 7.16 2.61
N LEU A 36 1.29 5.90 2.59
CA LEU A 36 2.12 4.73 2.33
C LEU A 36 2.85 4.84 0.99
N ALA A 37 2.16 5.24 -0.09
CA ALA A 37 2.77 5.42 -1.39
C ALA A 37 3.87 6.49 -1.36
N ILE A 38 3.64 7.62 -0.68
CA ILE A 38 4.67 8.66 -0.51
C ILE A 38 5.86 8.14 0.32
N GLU A 39 5.62 7.36 1.37
CA GLU A 39 6.71 6.77 2.14
C GLU A 39 7.53 5.75 1.35
N ARG A 40 6.86 4.96 0.49
CA ARG A 40 7.54 4.05 -0.45
C ARG A 40 8.38 4.82 -1.46
N ILE A 41 7.88 5.93 -2.00
CA ILE A 41 8.64 6.81 -2.89
C ILE A 41 9.87 7.35 -2.14
N ASN A 42 9.73 7.88 -0.92
CA ASN A 42 10.85 8.43 -0.15
C ASN A 42 11.96 7.41 0.11
N VAL A 43 11.60 6.16 0.43
CA VAL A 43 12.54 5.05 0.58
C VAL A 43 13.28 4.77 -0.73
N LEU A 44 12.55 4.66 -1.85
CA LEU A 44 13.16 4.43 -3.16
C LEU A 44 14.07 5.58 -3.58
N LEU A 45 13.66 6.84 -3.36
CA LEU A 45 14.48 8.02 -3.64
C LEU A 45 15.81 7.98 -2.87
N LYS A 46 15.80 7.52 -1.60
CA LYS A 46 17.04 7.33 -0.83
C LYS A 46 17.95 6.28 -1.49
N LEU A 47 17.42 5.11 -1.81
CA LEU A 47 18.21 4.04 -2.45
C LEU A 47 18.72 4.42 -3.84
N ILE A 48 17.94 5.19 -4.60
CA ILE A 48 18.36 5.72 -5.90
C ILE A 48 19.50 6.71 -5.73
N GLU A 49 19.43 7.60 -4.73
CA GLU A 49 20.48 8.56 -4.41
C GLU A 49 21.79 7.87 -3.98
N GLU A 50 21.69 6.77 -3.22
CA GLU A 50 22.85 6.02 -2.71
C GLU A 50 23.48 5.10 -3.77
N ASN A 51 22.65 4.45 -4.60
CA ASN A 51 23.09 3.34 -5.45
C ASN A 51 22.97 3.61 -6.96
N ASN A 52 22.38 4.76 -7.36
CA ASN A 52 22.03 5.07 -8.75
C ASN A 52 21.22 3.94 -9.42
N ASP A 53 20.26 3.39 -8.66
CA ASP A 53 19.49 2.20 -9.06
C ASP A 53 18.36 2.55 -10.03
N TYR A 54 18.53 2.11 -11.28
CA TYR A 54 17.54 2.33 -12.34
C TYR A 54 16.23 1.55 -12.12
N ASN A 55 16.27 0.36 -11.52
CA ASN A 55 15.08 -0.44 -11.29
C ASN A 55 14.20 0.20 -10.21
N HIS A 56 14.81 0.76 -9.16
CA HIS A 56 14.08 1.56 -8.18
C HIS A 56 13.45 2.80 -8.81
N ALA A 57 14.14 3.45 -9.76
CA ALA A 57 13.56 4.56 -10.49
C ALA A 57 12.33 4.16 -11.31
N LEU A 58 12.30 2.96 -11.90
CA LEU A 58 11.09 2.43 -12.56
C LEU A 58 9.96 2.14 -11.56
N SER A 59 10.28 1.64 -10.37
CA SER A 59 9.28 1.44 -9.31
C SER A 59 8.67 2.76 -8.85
N VAL A 60 9.43 3.85 -8.83
CA VAL A 60 8.91 5.20 -8.53
C VAL A 60 7.87 5.65 -9.56
N VAL A 61 8.03 5.32 -10.85
CA VAL A 61 7.04 5.64 -11.88
C VAL A 61 5.70 4.98 -11.59
N LYS A 62 5.71 3.70 -11.19
CA LYS A 62 4.49 2.98 -10.82
C LYS A 62 3.78 3.63 -9.63
N LEU A 63 4.53 4.06 -8.62
CA LEU A 63 3.99 4.76 -7.45
C LEU A 63 3.46 6.15 -7.77
N ALA A 64 4.02 6.82 -8.80
CA ALA A 64 3.54 8.11 -9.25
C ALA A 64 2.07 8.01 -9.70
N ASN A 65 1.72 6.93 -10.40
CA ASN A 65 0.35 6.65 -10.83
C ASN A 65 -0.59 6.37 -9.62
N GLU A 66 -0.10 5.73 -8.55
CA GLU A 66 -0.89 5.45 -7.34
C GLU A 66 -1.30 6.74 -6.60
N ILE A 67 -0.48 7.79 -6.64
CA ILE A 67 -0.74 9.05 -5.92
C ILE A 67 -1.39 10.14 -6.78
N ASP A 68 -1.28 10.06 -8.11
CA ASP A 68 -1.70 11.14 -9.02
C ASP A 68 -3.18 11.46 -8.89
N LEU A 69 -4.06 10.45 -9.02
CA LEU A 69 -5.52 10.65 -8.97
C LEU A 69 -5.97 11.34 -7.68
N THR A 70 -5.43 10.90 -6.55
CA THR A 70 -5.75 11.44 -5.23
C THR A 70 -5.27 12.88 -5.09
N LEU A 71 -4.04 13.19 -5.51
CA LEU A 71 -3.47 14.53 -5.43
C LEU A 71 -4.17 15.50 -6.39
N ARG A 72 -4.42 15.06 -7.63
CA ARG A 72 -5.10 15.84 -8.68
C ARG A 72 -6.50 16.26 -8.24
N SER A 73 -7.22 15.42 -7.50
CA SER A 73 -8.51 15.78 -6.91
C SER A 73 -8.46 16.98 -5.94
N LYS A 74 -7.27 17.36 -5.45
CA LYS A 74 -7.03 18.45 -4.50
C LYS A 74 -6.28 19.63 -5.11
N ASP A 75 -5.26 19.37 -5.93
CA ASP A 75 -4.43 20.38 -6.57
C ASP A 75 -3.82 19.82 -7.87
N ASP A 76 -4.48 20.11 -9.00
CA ASP A 76 -4.06 19.69 -10.34
C ASP A 76 -2.63 20.12 -10.69
N LYS A 77 -2.23 21.33 -10.26
CA LYS A 77 -0.91 21.87 -10.62
C LYS A 77 0.18 21.16 -9.83
N LEU A 78 -0.03 20.94 -8.54
CA LEU A 78 0.89 20.20 -7.69
C LEU A 78 1.00 18.74 -8.15
N ALA A 79 -0.11 18.13 -8.57
CA ALA A 79 -0.13 16.79 -9.16
C ALA A 79 0.77 16.72 -10.40
N ASP A 80 0.55 17.59 -11.39
CA ASP A 80 1.38 17.63 -12.60
C ASP A 80 2.87 17.81 -12.30
N ASP A 81 3.21 18.77 -11.44
CA ASP A 81 4.60 19.11 -11.15
C ASP A 81 5.31 17.95 -10.42
N LEU A 82 4.62 17.26 -9.50
CA LEU A 82 5.16 16.10 -8.80
C LEU A 82 5.26 14.88 -9.73
N TYR A 83 4.22 14.61 -10.50
CA TYR A 83 4.14 13.46 -11.40
C TYR A 83 5.29 13.47 -12.41
N LEU A 84 5.54 14.61 -13.05
CA LEU A 84 6.67 14.77 -13.98
C LEU A 84 8.03 14.52 -13.30
N LYS A 85 8.22 15.02 -12.08
CA LYS A 85 9.46 14.79 -11.34
C LYS A 85 9.69 13.29 -11.07
N LEU A 86 8.64 12.55 -10.73
CA LEU A 86 8.74 11.11 -10.49
C LEU A 86 8.99 10.33 -11.80
N VAL A 87 8.30 10.66 -12.88
CA VAL A 87 8.43 10.00 -14.20
C VAL A 87 9.76 10.33 -14.88
N ASP A 88 10.36 11.49 -14.59
CA ASP A 88 11.66 11.87 -15.14
C ASP A 88 12.83 11.09 -14.51
N LEU A 89 12.61 10.50 -13.33
CA LEU A 89 13.66 9.89 -12.51
C LEU A 89 14.48 8.79 -13.21
N PRO A 90 13.90 7.83 -13.97
CA PRO A 90 14.70 6.80 -14.67
C PRO A 90 15.71 7.39 -15.65
N THR A 91 15.33 8.45 -16.36
CA THR A 91 16.22 9.15 -17.31
C THR A 91 17.31 9.92 -16.58
N ILE A 92 16.96 10.59 -15.47
CA ILE A 92 17.93 11.28 -14.62
C ILE A 92 18.97 10.29 -14.08
N VAL A 93 18.55 9.13 -13.57
CA VAL A 93 19.44 8.06 -13.08
C VAL A 93 20.35 7.51 -14.18
N LYS A 94 19.81 7.28 -15.38
CA LYS A 94 20.60 6.85 -16.55
C LYS A 94 21.67 7.88 -16.95
N SER A 95 21.31 9.17 -16.92
CA SER A 95 22.23 10.24 -17.31
C SER A 95 23.25 10.57 -16.22
N GLY A 96 22.90 10.33 -14.95
CA GLY A 96 23.69 10.67 -13.76
C GLY A 96 23.79 12.18 -13.49
N LYS A 97 23.16 13.04 -14.29
CA LYS A 97 23.22 14.49 -14.14
C LYS A 97 22.16 14.98 -13.16
N ASP A 98 22.54 15.89 -12.27
CA ASP A 98 21.65 16.61 -11.36
C ASP A 98 20.74 15.73 -10.47
N LEU A 99 21.04 14.43 -10.30
CA LEU A 99 20.23 13.47 -9.57
C LEU A 99 19.89 13.95 -8.14
N SER A 100 20.90 14.37 -7.37
CA SER A 100 20.68 14.85 -6.00
C SER A 100 19.80 16.10 -5.94
N SER A 101 19.95 17.04 -6.90
CA SER A 101 19.10 18.22 -6.96
C SER A 101 17.66 17.86 -7.33
N HIS A 102 17.49 16.96 -8.29
CA HIS A 102 16.18 16.50 -8.72
C HIS A 102 15.43 15.76 -7.60
N ILE A 103 16.13 14.89 -6.86
CA ILE A 103 15.58 14.19 -5.69
C ILE A 103 15.20 15.19 -4.59
N ALA A 104 16.04 16.18 -4.30
CA ALA A 104 15.75 17.20 -3.31
C ALA A 104 14.47 18.00 -3.67
N ASP A 105 14.35 18.44 -4.92
CA ASP A 105 13.14 19.12 -5.41
C ASP A 105 11.89 18.23 -5.31
N THR A 106 12.05 16.94 -5.64
CA THR A 106 10.96 15.95 -5.58
C THR A 106 10.46 15.78 -4.14
N ARG A 107 11.35 15.67 -3.16
CA ARG A 107 10.99 15.58 -1.73
C ARG A 107 10.20 16.80 -1.26
N VAL A 108 10.56 18.00 -1.71
CA VAL A 108 9.80 19.23 -1.41
C VAL A 108 8.38 19.18 -1.96
N LEU A 109 8.17 18.58 -3.14
CA LEU A 109 6.83 18.42 -3.71
C LEU A 109 6.03 17.32 -2.99
N LEU A 110 6.68 16.22 -2.58
CA LEU A 110 6.05 15.16 -1.77
C LEU A 110 5.57 15.71 -0.42
N ASP A 111 6.36 16.54 0.26
CA ASP A 111 5.96 17.18 1.52
C ASP A 111 4.72 18.07 1.33
N LYS A 112 4.69 18.84 0.23
CA LYS A 112 3.52 19.67 -0.11
C LYS A 112 2.30 18.81 -0.44
N ALA A 113 2.48 17.72 -1.17
CA ALA A 113 1.40 16.79 -1.52
C ALA A 113 0.79 16.16 -0.26
N LEU A 114 1.64 15.73 0.68
CA LEU A 114 1.21 15.21 1.98
C LEU A 114 0.38 16.22 2.77
N VAL A 115 0.80 17.49 2.84
CA VAL A 115 0.03 18.54 3.54
C VAL A 115 -1.29 18.86 2.82
N THR A 116 -1.29 18.77 1.49
CA THR A 116 -2.46 19.10 0.66
C THR A 116 -3.54 18.03 0.75
N VAL A 117 -3.16 16.75 0.71
CA VAL A 117 -4.11 15.62 0.74
C VAL A 117 -4.47 15.25 2.17
N ILE A 118 -3.50 15.25 3.09
CA ILE A 118 -3.67 14.78 4.47
C ILE A 118 -3.18 15.88 5.44
N PRO A 119 -3.97 16.95 5.62
CA PRO A 119 -3.58 18.09 6.46
C PRO A 119 -3.55 17.74 7.96
N GLU A 120 -4.37 16.80 8.40
CA GLU A 120 -4.41 16.28 9.77
C GLU A 120 -4.03 14.80 9.74
N ARG A 121 -3.04 14.42 10.54
CA ARG A 121 -2.56 13.03 10.67
C ARG A 121 -2.68 12.62 12.13
N ASN A 122 -3.12 11.39 12.35
CA ASN A 122 -3.32 10.84 13.68
C ASN A 122 -2.53 9.53 13.84
N GLU A 123 -2.46 9.03 15.07
CA GLU A 123 -1.70 7.82 15.41
C GLU A 123 -2.23 6.58 14.67
N THR A 124 -3.55 6.47 14.44
CA THR A 124 -4.17 5.36 13.69
C THR A 124 -3.69 5.30 12.24
N LEU A 125 -3.63 6.45 11.56
CA LEU A 125 -3.12 6.56 10.20
C LEU A 125 -1.65 6.13 10.13
N TYR A 126 -0.83 6.62 11.06
CA TYR A 126 0.58 6.22 11.12
C TYR A 126 0.74 4.73 11.44
N ALA A 127 -0.13 4.17 12.28
CA ALA A 127 -0.12 2.75 12.61
C ALA A 127 -0.35 1.88 11.38
N GLN A 128 -1.34 2.21 10.55
CA GLN A 128 -1.61 1.50 9.29
C GLN A 128 -0.41 1.53 8.34
N VAL A 129 0.25 2.69 8.23
CA VAL A 129 1.44 2.84 7.37
C VAL A 129 2.64 2.08 7.92
N ILE A 130 2.88 2.11 9.23
CA ILE A 130 3.95 1.34 9.88
C ILE A 130 3.75 -0.15 9.65
N PHE A 131 2.54 -0.66 9.89
CA PHE A 131 2.20 -2.07 9.68
C PHE A 131 2.45 -2.50 8.22
N SER A 132 2.00 -1.68 7.27
CA SER A 132 2.20 -1.92 5.83
C SER A 132 3.68 -1.92 5.46
N LEU A 133 4.48 -1.01 6.02
CA LEU A 133 5.92 -0.94 5.77
C LEU A 133 6.68 -2.14 6.36
N ILE A 134 6.28 -2.64 7.54
CA ILE A 134 6.87 -3.88 8.11
C ILE A 134 6.58 -5.07 7.19
N THR A 135 5.32 -5.20 6.73
CA THR A 135 4.90 -6.27 5.80
C THR A 135 5.67 -6.19 4.48
N LEU A 136 5.85 -4.99 3.93
CA LEU A 136 6.65 -4.78 2.73
C LEU A 136 8.13 -5.13 2.98
N ALA A 137 8.68 -4.75 4.14
CA ALA A 137 10.06 -5.06 4.48
C ALA A 137 10.30 -6.58 4.50
N GLU A 138 9.39 -7.35 5.09
CA GLU A 138 9.44 -8.80 5.11
C GLU A 138 9.39 -9.41 3.70
N LYS A 139 8.40 -9.01 2.91
CA LYS A 139 8.27 -9.47 1.52
C LYS A 139 9.50 -9.19 0.67
N GLU A 140 10.08 -7.99 0.80
CA GLU A 140 11.31 -7.66 0.07
C GLU A 140 12.51 -8.48 0.57
N TYR A 141 12.53 -8.87 1.85
CA TYR A 141 13.57 -9.73 2.41
C TYR A 141 13.53 -11.13 1.79
N GLU A 142 12.33 -11.72 1.72
CA GLU A 142 12.06 -13.03 1.10
C GLU A 142 12.46 -13.06 -0.38
N ASN A 143 12.19 -11.97 -1.08
CA ASN A 143 12.57 -11.79 -2.48
C ASN A 143 14.08 -11.55 -2.70
N GLY A 144 14.86 -11.44 -1.61
CA GLY A 144 16.30 -11.17 -1.65
C GLY A 144 16.66 -9.70 -1.91
N ASN A 145 15.69 -8.79 -1.86
CA ASN A 145 15.87 -7.34 -2.01
C ASN A 145 16.25 -6.71 -0.66
N TYR A 146 17.37 -7.15 -0.08
CA TYR A 146 17.75 -6.85 1.31
C TYR A 146 17.88 -5.35 1.62
N ASP A 147 18.45 -4.55 0.73
CA ASP A 147 18.62 -3.11 0.96
C ASP A 147 17.26 -2.40 1.01
N LEU A 148 16.32 -2.79 0.15
CA LEU A 148 14.96 -2.26 0.13
C LEU A 148 14.16 -2.68 1.37
N SER A 149 14.31 -3.94 1.78
CA SER A 149 13.73 -4.49 3.01
C SER A 149 14.18 -3.69 4.24
N ILE A 150 15.50 -3.50 4.40
CA ILE A 150 16.09 -2.77 5.52
C ILE A 150 15.57 -1.32 5.55
N GLU A 151 15.46 -0.67 4.40
CA GLU A 151 14.98 0.71 4.33
C GLU A 151 13.48 0.85 4.63
N TYR A 152 12.65 -0.10 4.23
CA TYR A 152 11.24 -0.13 4.66
C TYR A 152 11.12 -0.30 6.17
N MET A 153 11.89 -1.21 6.78
CA MET A 153 11.90 -1.41 8.22
C MET A 153 12.41 -0.16 8.98
N ASN A 154 13.49 0.47 8.49
CA ASN A 154 13.99 1.72 9.04
C ASN A 154 12.95 2.84 8.95
N ARG A 155 12.20 2.91 7.84
CA ARG A 155 11.15 3.92 7.69
C ARG A 155 10.00 3.69 8.65
N ALA A 156 9.55 2.44 8.80
CA ALA A 156 8.55 2.05 9.79
C ALA A 156 8.99 2.46 11.22
N TYR A 157 10.23 2.15 11.60
CA TYR A 157 10.77 2.50 12.91
C TYR A 157 10.83 4.02 13.14
N ASN A 158 11.22 4.79 12.12
CA ASN A 158 11.28 6.25 12.22
C ASN A 158 9.88 6.87 12.37
N ILE A 159 8.89 6.42 11.59
CA ILE A 159 7.51 6.91 11.72
C ILE A 159 6.96 6.59 13.11
N TYR A 160 7.22 5.38 13.63
CA TYR A 160 6.84 4.99 14.98
C TYR A 160 7.48 5.91 16.04
N LYS A 161 8.80 6.17 15.97
CA LYS A 161 9.49 7.07 16.91
C LYS A 161 8.99 8.52 16.84
N GLU A 162 8.62 8.99 15.66
CA GLU A 162 8.21 10.38 15.45
C GLU A 162 6.75 10.62 15.86
N ASN A 163 5.88 9.63 15.68
CA ASN A 163 4.42 9.85 15.72
C ASN A 163 3.66 8.99 16.74
N ILE A 164 4.25 7.90 17.26
CA ILE A 164 3.62 7.04 18.29
C ILE A 164 4.43 7.12 19.58
N ASN A 165 5.74 6.86 19.48
CA ASN A 165 6.76 7.09 20.50
C ASN A 165 6.39 6.61 21.93
N ASN A 166 5.85 5.39 22.06
CA ASN A 166 5.63 4.79 23.38
C ASN A 166 6.91 4.13 23.93
N GLY A 167 7.93 3.94 23.08
CA GLY A 167 9.25 3.39 23.44
C GLY A 167 9.27 1.89 23.69
N GLU A 168 8.12 1.22 23.66
CA GLU A 168 7.97 -0.20 24.02
C GLU A 168 8.56 -1.13 22.96
N LEU A 169 8.54 -0.73 21.69
CA LEU A 169 8.97 -1.55 20.55
C LEU A 169 10.34 -1.17 19.97
N ASN A 170 11.08 -0.27 20.61
CA ASN A 170 12.38 0.17 20.08
C ASN A 170 13.34 -1.01 19.92
N ASP A 171 13.40 -1.88 20.94
CA ASP A 171 14.29 -3.03 20.96
C ASP A 171 13.90 -4.06 19.88
N GLU A 172 12.60 -4.28 19.68
CA GLU A 172 12.05 -5.16 18.64
C GLU A 172 12.39 -4.65 17.23
N PHE A 173 12.18 -3.36 16.94
CA PHE A 173 12.56 -2.76 15.67
C PHE A 173 14.07 -2.88 15.42
N GLU A 174 14.89 -2.55 16.43
CA GLU A 174 16.35 -2.64 16.31
C GLU A 174 16.81 -4.08 16.10
N LYS A 175 16.18 -5.05 16.77
CA LYS A 175 16.45 -6.47 16.57
C LYS A 175 16.11 -6.90 15.15
N ALA A 176 14.92 -6.55 14.64
CA ALA A 176 14.50 -6.87 13.28
C ALA A 176 15.48 -6.33 12.24
N ILE A 177 15.83 -5.04 12.34
CA ILE A 177 16.78 -4.37 11.45
C ILE A 177 18.15 -5.06 11.50
N ASN A 178 18.66 -5.40 12.69
CA ASN A 178 19.96 -6.05 12.85
C ASN A 178 20.00 -7.45 12.22
N LEU A 179 18.93 -8.23 12.34
CA LEU A 179 18.82 -9.54 11.67
C LEU A 179 18.78 -9.39 10.15
N MET A 180 18.05 -8.40 9.64
CA MET A 180 18.00 -8.11 8.22
C MET A 180 19.39 -7.71 7.68
N ILE A 181 20.10 -6.81 8.37
CA ILE A 181 21.47 -6.41 8.03
C ILE A 181 22.43 -7.60 8.06
N ALA A 182 22.28 -8.50 9.04
CA ALA A 182 23.10 -9.71 9.18
C ALA A 182 22.81 -10.76 8.09
N ARG A 183 21.76 -10.57 7.28
CA ARG A 183 21.30 -11.52 6.26
C ARG A 183 21.04 -12.91 6.86
N THR A 184 20.40 -12.91 8.03
CA THR A 184 19.99 -14.12 8.73
C THR A 184 18.98 -14.92 7.89
N ASP A 185 18.70 -16.16 8.31
CA ASP A 185 17.69 -16.98 7.66
C ASP A 185 16.31 -16.29 7.64
N VAL A 186 15.59 -16.44 6.53
CA VAL A 186 14.27 -15.83 6.31
C VAL A 186 13.31 -16.17 7.46
N SER A 187 13.32 -17.43 7.93
CA SER A 187 12.43 -17.86 9.00
C SER A 187 12.69 -17.14 10.34
N GLU A 188 13.93 -16.74 10.61
CA GLU A 188 14.28 -16.00 11.83
C GLU A 188 13.88 -14.53 11.72
N VAL A 189 14.02 -13.93 10.54
CA VAL A 189 13.56 -12.56 10.28
C VAL A 189 12.04 -12.48 10.35
N SER A 190 11.34 -13.40 9.69
CA SER A 190 9.87 -13.49 9.74
C SER A 190 9.39 -13.62 11.17
N SER A 191 9.91 -14.58 11.95
CA SER A 191 9.51 -14.74 13.36
C SER A 191 9.65 -13.47 14.21
N VAL A 192 10.67 -12.64 13.96
CA VAL A 192 10.83 -11.36 14.68
C VAL A 192 9.88 -10.29 14.14
N ASN A 193 9.65 -10.24 12.83
CA ASN A 193 8.70 -9.31 12.23
C ASN A 193 7.26 -9.60 12.66
N SER A 194 6.83 -10.86 12.66
CA SER A 194 5.49 -11.26 13.11
C SER A 194 5.30 -10.90 14.59
N LYS A 195 6.32 -11.12 15.45
CA LYS A 195 6.32 -10.60 16.85
C LYS A 195 6.18 -9.09 16.93
N LEU A 196 6.99 -8.37 16.17
CA LEU A 196 6.93 -6.91 16.14
C LEU A 196 5.53 -6.43 15.72
N GLN A 197 4.93 -7.04 14.69
CA GLN A 197 3.61 -6.65 14.23
C GLN A 197 2.50 -7.03 15.22
N ARG A 198 2.60 -8.18 15.91
CA ARG A 198 1.72 -8.54 17.02
C ARG A 198 1.74 -7.49 18.12
N ASP A 199 2.93 -7.22 18.66
CA ASP A 199 3.10 -6.29 19.76
C ASP A 199 2.66 -4.88 19.34
N PHE A 200 2.92 -4.51 18.08
CA PHE A 200 2.44 -3.27 17.49
C PHE A 200 0.91 -3.21 17.38
N ALA A 201 0.24 -4.26 16.90
CA ALA A 201 -1.21 -4.34 16.86
C ALA A 201 -1.83 -4.29 18.27
N GLY A 202 -1.17 -4.87 19.27
CA GLY A 202 -1.55 -4.79 20.68
C GLY A 202 -1.66 -3.36 21.21
N ILE A 203 -0.79 -2.44 20.75
CA ILE A 203 -0.85 -1.00 21.11
C ILE A 203 -2.16 -0.36 20.60
N PHE A 204 -2.65 -0.79 19.44
CA PHE A 204 -3.81 -0.19 18.76
C PHE A 204 -5.12 -0.97 18.89
N SER A 205 -5.11 -2.13 19.56
CA SER A 205 -6.27 -3.02 19.79
C SER A 205 -7.41 -2.39 20.62
N GLY A 206 -7.32 -1.10 20.95
CA GLY A 206 -8.44 -0.29 21.43
C GLY A 206 -9.24 0.44 20.34
N SER A 207 -8.97 0.23 19.04
CA SER A 207 -9.63 0.96 17.93
C SER A 207 -9.69 0.15 16.63
N ASN A 208 -10.89 -0.39 16.30
CA ASN A 208 -11.35 -0.92 15.00
C ASN A 208 -10.30 -1.26 13.91
N ILE A 209 -9.65 -2.43 14.02
CA ILE A 209 -8.93 -3.06 12.91
C ILE A 209 -9.85 -4.12 12.28
N ASN A 210 -9.96 -4.12 10.95
CA ASN A 210 -10.72 -5.12 10.21
C ASN A 210 -9.95 -6.45 10.17
N HIS A 211 -10.23 -7.34 11.13
CA HIS A 211 -9.60 -8.66 11.26
C HIS A 211 -9.99 -9.66 10.16
N LYS A 212 -10.99 -9.32 9.33
CA LYS A 212 -11.58 -10.22 8.34
C LYS A 212 -10.58 -10.73 7.31
N GLN A 213 -9.62 -9.89 6.90
CA GLN A 213 -8.62 -10.27 5.90
C GLN A 213 -7.77 -11.47 6.35
N TYR A 214 -7.43 -11.56 7.63
CA TYR A 214 -6.61 -12.66 8.15
C TYR A 214 -7.39 -13.98 8.15
N PHE A 215 -8.68 -13.96 8.51
CA PHE A 215 -9.55 -15.14 8.42
C PHE A 215 -9.74 -15.62 6.98
N GLU A 216 -9.93 -14.69 6.03
CA GLU A 216 -10.06 -15.02 4.60
C GLU A 216 -8.77 -15.65 4.05
N GLU A 217 -7.61 -15.13 4.43
CA GLU A 217 -6.32 -15.63 3.97
C GLU A 217 -5.96 -16.99 4.57
N ILE A 218 -6.23 -17.22 5.87
CA ILE A 218 -6.05 -18.54 6.49
C ILE A 218 -6.84 -19.62 5.75
N ARG A 219 -8.10 -19.33 5.39
CA ARG A 219 -8.94 -20.26 4.62
C ARG A 219 -8.32 -20.58 3.26
N ARG A 220 -7.83 -19.55 2.56
CA ARG A 220 -7.15 -19.71 1.27
C ARG A 220 -5.91 -20.58 1.39
N LEU A 221 -5.08 -20.33 2.41
CA LEU A 221 -3.84 -21.08 2.66
C LEU A 221 -4.11 -22.54 3.02
N TYR A 222 -5.16 -22.83 3.79
CA TYR A 222 -5.55 -24.20 4.11
C TYR A 222 -6.12 -24.97 2.91
N ASP A 223 -6.81 -24.27 1.99
CA ASP A 223 -7.19 -24.86 0.70
C ASP A 223 -5.97 -25.24 -0.15
N GLU A 224 -4.93 -24.38 -0.20
CA GLU A 224 -3.68 -24.68 -0.90
C GLU A 224 -2.86 -25.78 -0.22
N LEU A 225 -2.78 -25.75 1.12
CA LEU A 225 -2.19 -26.81 1.94
C LEU A 225 -2.79 -28.16 1.59
N LEU A 226 -4.12 -28.29 1.59
CA LEU A 226 -4.79 -29.55 1.28
C LEU A 226 -4.55 -30.02 -0.16
N LYS A 227 -4.41 -29.10 -1.12
CA LYS A 227 -4.05 -29.44 -2.51
C LYS A 227 -2.63 -30.01 -2.57
N GLU A 228 -1.66 -29.32 -1.97
CA GLU A 228 -0.25 -29.75 -1.98
C GLU A 228 -0.03 -31.04 -1.20
N TYR A 229 -0.73 -31.19 -0.06
CA TYR A 229 -0.70 -32.42 0.72
C TYR A 229 -1.18 -33.63 -0.07
N LYS A 230 -2.29 -33.47 -0.81
CA LYS A 230 -2.84 -34.51 -1.67
C LYS A 230 -1.91 -34.89 -2.82
N ASN A 231 -1.12 -33.93 -3.29
CA ASN A 231 -0.10 -34.14 -4.32
C ASN A 231 1.20 -34.75 -3.77
N GLY A 232 1.32 -34.93 -2.45
CA GLY A 232 2.51 -35.44 -1.78
C GLY A 232 3.61 -34.39 -1.57
N ASN A 233 3.31 -33.11 -1.76
CA ASN A 233 4.22 -31.99 -1.61
C ASN A 233 4.22 -31.48 -0.15
N TYR A 234 4.63 -32.35 0.77
CA TYR A 234 4.53 -32.08 2.22
C TYR A 234 5.34 -30.88 2.70
N LEU A 235 6.44 -30.52 2.03
CA LEU A 235 7.22 -29.33 2.35
C LEU A 235 6.40 -28.06 2.09
N GLN A 236 5.79 -27.97 0.90
CA GLN A 236 4.93 -26.83 0.53
C GLN A 236 3.67 -26.76 1.40
N ALA A 237 3.11 -27.92 1.77
CA ALA A 237 2.00 -27.96 2.71
C ALA A 237 2.40 -27.44 4.10
N ASP A 238 3.60 -27.74 4.60
CA ASP A 238 4.11 -27.19 5.87
C ASP A 238 4.35 -25.67 5.74
N GLU A 239 4.85 -25.18 4.60
CA GLU A 239 5.00 -23.74 4.35
C GLU A 239 3.66 -23.00 4.42
N TYR A 240 2.59 -23.51 3.79
CA TYR A 240 1.25 -22.92 3.92
C TYR A 240 0.68 -23.01 5.33
N ALA A 241 1.01 -24.05 6.11
CA ALA A 241 0.63 -24.15 7.51
C ALA A 241 1.34 -23.10 8.37
N ILE A 242 2.62 -22.83 8.09
CA ILE A 242 3.41 -21.79 8.74
C ILE A 242 2.85 -20.41 8.41
N GLU A 243 2.61 -20.11 7.13
CA GLU A 243 2.06 -18.82 6.67
C GLU A 243 0.66 -18.56 7.27
N ALA A 244 -0.19 -19.59 7.34
CA ALA A 244 -1.51 -19.47 7.95
C ALA A 244 -1.44 -19.14 9.46
N TYR A 245 -0.44 -19.67 10.17
CA TYR A 245 -0.26 -19.40 11.59
C TYR A 245 0.48 -18.07 11.81
N LEU A 246 1.75 -17.96 11.39
CA LEU A 246 2.62 -16.82 11.67
C LEU A 246 2.17 -15.53 10.99
N ASP A 247 1.75 -15.63 9.72
CA ASP A 247 1.52 -14.43 8.91
C ASP A 247 0.04 -14.00 8.95
N ASN A 248 -0.83 -14.76 9.64
CA ASN A 248 -2.25 -14.47 9.70
C ASN A 248 -2.87 -14.70 11.09
N TYR A 249 -2.91 -15.94 11.60
CA TYR A 249 -3.61 -16.22 12.87
C TYR A 249 -2.97 -15.51 14.07
N GLU A 250 -1.65 -15.37 14.04
CA GLU A 250 -0.89 -14.69 15.07
C GLU A 250 -1.37 -13.25 15.34
N PHE A 251 -1.87 -12.54 14.32
CA PHE A 251 -2.46 -11.20 14.43
C PHE A 251 -3.84 -11.20 15.10
N LEU A 252 -4.48 -12.36 15.18
CA LEU A 252 -5.76 -12.57 15.81
C LEU A 252 -5.62 -12.99 17.28
N GLU A 253 -4.43 -13.44 17.72
CA GLU A 253 -4.21 -13.94 19.08
C GLU A 253 -4.57 -12.90 20.15
N THR A 254 -4.02 -11.69 20.06
CA THR A 254 -4.29 -10.64 21.06
C THR A 254 -5.75 -10.18 21.09
N PRO A 255 -6.40 -9.82 19.96
CA PRO A 255 -7.81 -9.45 20.00
C PRO A 255 -8.70 -10.62 20.44
N LEU A 256 -8.38 -11.86 20.07
CA LEU A 256 -9.11 -13.05 20.49
C LEU A 256 -8.90 -13.35 21.98
N GLU A 257 -7.70 -13.20 22.53
CA GLU A 257 -7.40 -13.38 23.95
C GLU A 257 -8.30 -12.49 24.83
N ASN A 258 -8.57 -11.27 24.36
CA ASN A 258 -9.39 -10.30 25.08
C ASN A 258 -10.88 -10.69 25.14
N VAL A 259 -11.36 -11.48 24.18
CA VAL A 259 -12.78 -11.89 24.11
C VAL A 259 -12.98 -13.35 24.53
N ASP A 260 -12.05 -14.23 24.20
CA ASP A 260 -12.01 -15.64 24.55
C ASP A 260 -10.56 -16.21 24.49
N LYS A 261 -9.91 -16.18 25.66
CA LYS A 261 -8.54 -16.70 25.84
C LYS A 261 -8.43 -18.21 25.64
N GLU A 262 -9.44 -18.99 26.01
CA GLU A 262 -9.39 -20.45 25.89
C GLU A 262 -9.42 -20.84 24.41
N LEU A 263 -10.31 -20.22 23.63
CA LEU A 263 -10.36 -20.41 22.18
C LEU A 263 -9.06 -19.98 21.49
N MET A 264 -8.46 -18.87 21.92
CA MET A 264 -7.17 -18.41 21.41
C MET A 264 -6.05 -19.43 21.60
N GLU A 265 -5.89 -19.93 22.84
CA GLU A 265 -4.83 -20.90 23.19
C GLU A 265 -5.05 -22.24 22.46
N GLU A 266 -6.30 -22.69 22.30
CA GLU A 266 -6.62 -23.90 21.53
C GLU A 266 -6.22 -23.76 20.06
N LEU A 267 -6.60 -22.67 19.40
CA LEU A 267 -6.25 -22.41 18.01
C LEU A 267 -4.73 -22.25 17.82
N GLU A 268 -4.02 -21.64 18.77
CA GLU A 268 -2.55 -21.55 18.75
C GLU A 268 -1.91 -22.95 18.74
N VAL A 269 -2.37 -23.84 19.62
CA VAL A 269 -1.87 -25.22 19.69
C VAL A 269 -2.19 -25.98 18.40
N ASP A 270 -3.44 -25.92 17.95
CA ASP A 270 -3.89 -26.67 16.78
C ASP A 270 -3.15 -26.22 15.50
N MET A 271 -3.04 -24.91 15.28
CA MET A 271 -2.43 -24.34 14.08
C MET A 271 -0.90 -24.41 14.09
N ARG A 272 -0.25 -24.09 15.22
CA ARG A 272 1.21 -24.03 15.28
C ARG A 272 1.86 -25.40 15.47
N ILE A 273 1.27 -26.25 16.29
CA ILE A 273 1.91 -27.48 16.78
C ILE A 273 1.30 -28.69 16.08
N GLU A 274 0.04 -28.99 16.36
CA GLU A 274 -0.58 -30.27 16.00
C GLU A 274 -0.67 -30.43 14.48
N LEU A 275 -1.13 -29.41 13.75
CA LEU A 275 -1.24 -29.47 12.29
C LEU A 275 0.11 -29.75 11.61
N ARG A 276 1.18 -29.12 12.10
CA ARG A 276 2.53 -29.28 11.55
C ARG A 276 3.13 -30.64 11.88
N GLU A 277 2.86 -31.16 13.08
CA GLU A 277 3.23 -32.53 13.46
C GLU A 277 2.52 -33.55 12.56
N MET A 278 1.22 -33.39 12.31
CA MET A 278 0.46 -34.22 11.38
C MET A 278 1.01 -34.17 9.96
N ILE A 279 1.48 -33.01 9.50
CA ILE A 279 2.11 -32.88 8.17
C ILE A 279 3.41 -33.66 8.10
N LYS A 280 4.26 -33.49 9.11
CA LYS A 280 5.57 -34.14 9.23
C LYS A 280 5.44 -35.66 9.34
N ASP A 281 4.46 -36.13 10.09
CA ASP A 281 4.18 -37.56 10.31
C ASP A 281 3.44 -38.20 9.14
N ARG A 282 2.98 -37.40 8.18
CA ARG A 282 2.32 -37.85 6.94
C ARG A 282 1.11 -38.73 7.24
N VAL A 283 0.28 -38.25 8.16
CA VAL A 283 -0.98 -38.89 8.51
C VAL A 283 -1.89 -39.04 7.28
N ALA A 284 -2.94 -39.85 7.40
CA ALA A 284 -3.83 -40.08 6.26
C ALA A 284 -4.48 -38.74 5.80
N TYR A 285 -4.68 -38.58 4.49
CA TYR A 285 -5.30 -37.36 3.93
C TYR A 285 -6.65 -37.03 4.59
N ASP A 286 -7.48 -38.04 4.83
CA ASP A 286 -8.79 -37.84 5.47
C ASP A 286 -8.65 -37.38 6.93
N GLU A 287 -7.56 -37.74 7.61
CA GLU A 287 -7.27 -37.38 9.00
C GLU A 287 -6.80 -35.93 9.12
N ILE A 288 -5.82 -35.51 8.29
CA ILE A 288 -5.39 -34.10 8.27
C ILE A 288 -6.50 -33.17 7.77
N LYS A 289 -7.32 -33.62 6.82
CA LYS A 289 -8.46 -32.82 6.37
C LYS A 289 -9.48 -32.62 7.49
N ALA A 290 -9.80 -33.67 8.25
CA ALA A 290 -10.71 -33.55 9.38
C ALA A 290 -10.18 -32.57 10.44
N PHE A 291 -8.88 -32.62 10.74
CA PHE A 291 -8.26 -31.69 11.67
C PHE A 291 -8.28 -30.23 11.18
N ILE A 292 -8.02 -29.99 9.90
CA ILE A 292 -8.16 -28.65 9.29
C ILE A 292 -9.60 -28.16 9.35
N ASP A 293 -10.59 -29.03 9.09
CA ASP A 293 -12.01 -28.66 9.20
C ASP A 293 -12.38 -28.25 10.65
N GLU A 294 -11.77 -28.88 11.66
CA GLU A 294 -11.95 -28.51 13.08
C GLU A 294 -11.35 -27.14 13.39
N ILE A 295 -10.15 -26.84 12.91
CA ILE A 295 -9.51 -25.52 13.04
C ILE A 295 -10.39 -24.44 12.38
N LEU A 296 -10.87 -24.69 11.16
CA LEU A 296 -11.71 -23.73 10.43
C LEU A 296 -13.02 -23.42 11.17
N ALA A 297 -13.59 -24.39 11.87
CA ALA A 297 -14.78 -24.17 12.70
C ALA A 297 -14.49 -23.27 13.90
N LYS A 298 -13.36 -23.48 14.58
CA LYS A 298 -12.90 -22.61 15.68
C LYS A 298 -12.58 -21.19 15.19
N LEU A 299 -11.99 -21.05 14.00
CA LEU A 299 -11.75 -19.75 13.37
C LEU A 299 -13.05 -19.02 13.01
N GLU A 300 -14.10 -19.74 12.60
CA GLU A 300 -15.42 -19.14 12.37
C GLU A 300 -16.04 -18.62 13.68
N GLU A 301 -15.83 -19.32 14.80
CA GLU A 301 -16.24 -18.85 16.12
C GLU A 301 -15.44 -17.61 16.55
N ALA A 302 -14.13 -17.63 16.37
CA ALA A 302 -13.26 -16.48 16.65
C ALA A 302 -13.66 -15.25 15.82
N GLU A 303 -13.92 -15.41 14.52
CA GLU A 303 -14.37 -14.32 13.64
C GLU A 303 -15.69 -13.72 14.14
N LYS A 304 -16.66 -14.56 14.54
CA LYS A 304 -17.93 -14.09 15.13
C LYS A 304 -17.73 -13.34 16.43
N LEU A 305 -16.87 -13.81 17.33
CA LEU A 305 -16.61 -13.13 18.60
C LEU A 305 -16.00 -11.75 18.39
N LEU A 306 -15.09 -11.63 17.43
CA LEU A 306 -14.47 -10.37 17.05
C LEU A 306 -15.46 -9.42 16.34
N ASP A 307 -16.37 -9.96 15.52
CA ASP A 307 -17.47 -9.20 14.90
C ASP A 307 -18.54 -8.78 15.92
N GLU A 308 -18.91 -9.63 16.88
CA GLU A 308 -19.91 -9.34 17.92
C GLU A 308 -19.44 -8.30 18.93
N HIS A 309 -18.12 -8.18 19.16
CA HIS A 309 -17.55 -7.09 19.95
C HIS A 309 -17.68 -5.72 19.24
N ILE A 310 -17.86 -5.71 17.91
CA ILE A 310 -18.15 -4.50 17.11
C ILE A 310 -19.66 -4.15 17.14
N ILE A 311 -20.54 -5.16 17.32
CA ILE A 311 -22.01 -5.03 17.18
C ILE A 311 -22.69 -4.16 18.27
N THR A 312 -22.03 -3.79 19.37
CA THR A 312 -22.66 -2.83 20.33
C THR A 312 -22.81 -1.41 19.79
N PHE A 313 -22.22 -1.07 18.63
CA PHE A 313 -22.36 0.25 18.00
C PHE A 313 -23.01 0.28 16.60
N GLU A 314 -23.21 -0.87 15.94
CA GLU A 314 -23.53 -0.89 14.50
C GLU A 314 -24.98 -1.24 14.12
N ALA A 315 -25.84 -1.57 15.09
CA ALA A 315 -27.21 -2.02 14.81
C ALA A 315 -28.14 -0.97 14.14
N ASP A 316 -27.74 0.31 14.03
CA ASP A 316 -28.59 1.36 13.45
C ASP A 316 -28.22 1.79 12.01
N ILE A 317 -27.16 1.25 11.38
CA ILE A 317 -26.63 1.82 10.12
C ILE A 317 -26.83 0.94 8.87
N ILE A 318 -27.11 -0.37 8.99
CA ILE A 318 -27.05 -1.34 7.86
C ILE A 318 -28.17 -1.22 6.80
N ASN A 319 -29.05 -0.20 6.84
CA ASN A 319 -30.15 -0.07 5.86
C ASN A 319 -29.87 0.80 4.61
N ALA A 320 -28.62 0.95 4.14
CA ALA A 320 -28.37 1.71 2.90
C ALA A 320 -27.18 1.23 2.04
N ASN A 321 -27.51 0.47 0.99
CA ASN A 321 -26.87 0.42 -0.35
C ASN A 321 -25.46 -0.22 -0.45
N GLY A 322 -25.12 -1.16 -1.34
CA GLY A 322 -25.78 -1.65 -2.54
C GLY A 322 -24.76 -1.84 -3.70
N ASN A 323 -24.18 -3.04 -3.81
CA ASN A 323 -23.77 -3.81 -5.00
C ASN A 323 -22.97 -3.15 -6.17
N GLY A 324 -21.84 -3.76 -6.55
CA GLY A 324 -21.18 -3.55 -7.86
C GLY A 324 -19.88 -4.34 -8.07
N ASN A 325 -19.98 -5.53 -8.65
CA ASN A 325 -18.90 -6.47 -8.98
C ASN A 325 -18.57 -6.41 -10.49
N SER A 326 -17.30 -6.52 -10.89
CA SER A 326 -16.90 -7.26 -12.11
C SER A 326 -15.39 -7.45 -12.27
N ASN A 327 -14.94 -8.69 -12.06
CA ASN A 327 -13.69 -9.26 -12.59
C ASN A 327 -13.90 -9.71 -14.06
N GLY A 328 -13.00 -9.33 -14.97
CA GLY A 328 -12.98 -9.85 -16.33
C GLY A 328 -11.71 -9.46 -17.10
N GLU A 329 -10.94 -10.47 -17.54
CA GLU A 329 -9.76 -10.29 -18.39
C GLU A 329 -10.12 -9.57 -19.72
N ILE A 330 -9.44 -8.47 -20.02
CA ILE A 330 -9.66 -7.66 -21.24
C ILE A 330 -8.95 -8.32 -22.43
N LYS A 331 -9.72 -8.81 -23.40
CA LYS A 331 -9.18 -9.32 -24.68
C LYS A 331 -8.84 -8.19 -25.66
N LEU A 332 -7.66 -8.25 -26.28
CA LEU A 332 -7.22 -7.33 -27.33
C LEU A 332 -8.27 -7.21 -28.46
N GLY A 333 -8.69 -5.98 -28.78
CA GLY A 333 -9.67 -5.66 -29.83
C GLY A 333 -11.13 -5.54 -29.37
N SER A 334 -11.44 -5.81 -28.09
CA SER A 334 -12.79 -5.74 -27.50
C SER A 334 -13.33 -4.33 -27.23
N ALA A 335 -12.49 -3.28 -27.35
CA ALA A 335 -12.90 -1.90 -27.16
C ALA A 335 -13.89 -1.40 -28.22
N SER A 336 -14.81 -0.52 -27.83
CA SER A 336 -15.78 0.11 -28.71
C SER A 336 -15.11 1.01 -29.76
N ASP A 337 -15.79 1.24 -30.89
CA ASP A 337 -15.29 2.15 -31.94
C ASP A 337 -15.15 3.60 -31.45
N GLU A 338 -15.93 3.99 -30.44
CA GLU A 338 -15.82 5.30 -29.79
C GLU A 338 -14.54 5.40 -28.97
N ALA A 339 -14.27 4.44 -28.08
CA ALA A 339 -13.04 4.40 -27.29
C ALA A 339 -11.78 4.33 -28.18
N LYS A 340 -11.84 3.58 -29.30
CA LYS A 340 -10.75 3.53 -30.29
C LYS A 340 -10.51 4.88 -30.96
N ARG A 341 -11.58 5.62 -31.31
CA ARG A 341 -11.47 6.96 -31.90
C ARG A 341 -10.90 7.98 -30.93
N ASP A 342 -11.28 7.90 -29.65
CA ASP A 342 -10.76 8.79 -28.62
C ASP A 342 -9.25 8.60 -28.45
N VAL A 343 -8.78 7.35 -28.33
CA VAL A 343 -7.34 7.04 -28.30
C VAL A 343 -6.63 7.54 -29.57
N MET A 344 -7.20 7.32 -30.76
CA MET A 344 -6.61 7.82 -32.01
C MET A 344 -6.49 9.35 -32.03
N SER A 345 -7.52 10.07 -31.54
CA SER A 345 -7.50 11.53 -31.45
C SER A 345 -6.40 12.02 -30.52
N GLN A 346 -6.20 11.35 -29.38
CA GLN A 346 -5.12 11.67 -28.46
C GLN A 346 -3.74 11.42 -29.09
N VAL A 347 -3.57 10.33 -29.85
CA VAL A 347 -2.32 10.04 -30.58
C VAL A 347 -2.01 11.12 -31.62
N ASP A 348 -3.02 11.59 -32.36
CA ASP A 348 -2.82 12.66 -33.33
C ASP A 348 -2.48 14.00 -32.66
N ALA A 349 -3.06 14.28 -31.49
CA ALA A 349 -2.69 15.44 -30.68
C ALA A 349 -1.25 15.35 -30.15
N ILE A 350 -0.80 14.18 -29.68
CA ILE A 350 0.60 13.93 -29.31
C ILE A 350 1.52 14.23 -30.48
N ARG A 351 1.23 13.70 -31.68
CA ARG A 351 2.05 13.92 -32.88
C ARG A 351 2.19 15.40 -33.20
N LEU A 352 1.08 16.14 -33.14
CA LEU A 352 1.09 17.58 -33.39
C LEU A 352 1.97 18.32 -32.37
N LYS A 353 1.81 18.00 -31.08
CA LYS A 353 2.63 18.62 -30.02
C LYS A 353 4.11 18.26 -30.16
N LEU A 354 4.45 17.03 -30.52
CA LEU A 354 5.84 16.65 -30.81
C LEU A 354 6.42 17.41 -32.01
N MET A 355 5.60 17.74 -33.02
CA MET A 355 6.04 18.64 -34.09
C MET A 355 6.28 20.07 -33.57
N GLU A 356 5.43 20.57 -32.67
CA GLU A 356 5.62 21.87 -32.02
C GLU A 356 6.89 21.89 -31.15
N VAL A 357 7.19 20.81 -30.43
CA VAL A 357 8.44 20.63 -29.69
C VAL A 357 9.64 20.79 -30.62
N LEU A 358 9.64 20.06 -31.75
CA LEU A 358 10.75 20.10 -32.72
C LEU A 358 10.93 21.50 -33.32
N GLU A 359 9.83 22.21 -33.60
CA GLU A 359 9.88 23.57 -34.15
C GLU A 359 10.42 24.57 -33.12
N ALA A 360 9.90 24.54 -31.89
CA ALA A 360 10.40 25.38 -30.80
C ALA A 360 11.89 25.12 -30.53
N TYR A 361 12.30 23.86 -30.52
CA TYR A 361 13.68 23.45 -30.30
C TYR A 361 14.63 23.98 -31.39
N LYS A 362 14.25 23.87 -32.68
CA LYS A 362 15.01 24.44 -33.80
C LYS A 362 15.18 25.95 -33.71
N ASN A 363 14.18 26.61 -33.14
CA ASN A 363 14.20 28.06 -32.92
C ASN A 363 14.99 28.47 -31.65
N ASN A 364 15.64 27.51 -30.97
CA ASN A 364 16.32 27.70 -29.68
C ASN A 364 15.40 28.18 -28.55
N ASP A 365 14.10 27.98 -28.69
CA ASP A 365 13.11 28.26 -27.66
C ASP A 365 12.92 27.01 -26.79
N TYR A 366 13.93 26.75 -25.96
CA TYR A 366 14.01 25.53 -25.14
C TYR A 366 12.91 25.47 -24.07
N ASP A 367 12.51 26.63 -23.52
CA ASP A 367 11.45 26.71 -22.53
C ASP A 367 10.09 26.33 -23.17
N LEU A 368 9.80 26.88 -24.35
CA LEU A 368 8.60 26.50 -25.11
C LEU A 368 8.66 25.03 -25.55
N ALA A 369 9.80 24.54 -26.02
CA ALA A 369 9.96 23.14 -26.40
C ALA A 369 9.69 22.21 -25.20
N TYR A 370 10.18 22.56 -24.01
CA TYR A 370 9.95 21.82 -22.78
C TYR A 370 8.46 21.85 -22.37
N GLU A 371 7.82 23.02 -22.43
CA GLU A 371 6.38 23.17 -22.14
C GLU A 371 5.53 22.30 -23.08
N LYS A 372 5.85 22.28 -24.38
CA LYS A 372 5.16 21.45 -25.37
C LYS A 372 5.39 19.95 -25.14
N ALA A 373 6.60 19.55 -24.74
CA ALA A 373 6.91 18.16 -24.41
C ALA A 373 6.16 17.70 -23.14
N ARG A 374 6.08 18.57 -22.12
CA ARG A 374 5.26 18.37 -20.92
C ARG A 374 3.78 18.21 -21.28
N SER A 375 3.25 19.11 -22.10
CA SER A 375 1.85 19.12 -22.55
C SER A 375 1.49 17.91 -23.43
N ALA A 376 2.43 17.38 -24.23
CA ALA A 376 2.21 16.15 -25.00
C ALA A 376 2.02 14.92 -24.10
N TYR A 377 2.71 14.90 -22.97
CA TYR A 377 2.62 13.84 -21.99
C TYR A 377 1.33 13.96 -21.16
N LEU A 378 1.17 15.06 -20.40
CA LEU A 378 0.06 15.23 -19.45
C LEU A 378 -1.30 15.33 -20.17
N ASP A 379 -1.44 16.21 -21.15
CA ASP A 379 -2.78 16.47 -21.71
C ASP A 379 -3.23 15.40 -22.71
N ASN A 380 -2.37 14.46 -23.12
CA ASN A 380 -2.72 13.49 -24.16
C ASN A 380 -2.27 12.07 -23.86
N TYR A 381 -1.01 11.84 -23.47
CA TYR A 381 -0.52 10.48 -23.25
C TYR A 381 -1.16 9.83 -22.03
N GLU A 382 -1.34 10.56 -20.92
CA GLU A 382 -2.00 10.05 -19.70
C GLU A 382 -3.41 9.49 -19.99
N PHE A 383 -4.18 10.15 -20.88
CA PHE A 383 -5.49 9.67 -21.32
C PHE A 383 -5.44 8.38 -22.15
N ILE A 384 -4.31 8.10 -22.79
CA ILE A 384 -4.07 6.88 -23.56
C ILE A 384 -3.50 5.77 -22.68
N GLU A 385 -2.73 6.11 -21.65
CA GLU A 385 -2.14 5.15 -20.72
C GLU A 385 -3.22 4.31 -20.03
N VAL A 386 -4.27 4.95 -19.51
CA VAL A 386 -5.38 4.30 -18.79
C VAL A 386 -6.01 3.13 -19.57
N PRO A 387 -6.45 3.30 -20.83
CA PRO A 387 -6.98 2.18 -21.61
C PRO A 387 -5.92 1.20 -22.15
N LEU A 388 -4.63 1.56 -22.18
CA LEU A 388 -3.55 0.69 -22.69
C LEU A 388 -2.86 -0.13 -21.61
N ALA A 389 -2.79 0.35 -20.36
CA ALA A 389 -2.09 -0.32 -19.27
C ALA A 389 -2.59 -1.76 -19.02
N PRO A 390 -3.91 -2.07 -19.10
CA PRO A 390 -4.39 -3.46 -18.99
C PRO A 390 -4.04 -4.34 -20.20
N ILE A 391 -3.64 -3.75 -21.33
CA ILE A 391 -3.38 -4.46 -22.60
C ILE A 391 -1.87 -4.76 -22.75
N ASP A 392 -1.03 -3.75 -22.55
CA ASP A 392 0.43 -3.87 -22.62
C ASP A 392 1.09 -2.85 -21.65
N PRO A 393 1.26 -3.22 -20.37
CA PRO A 393 1.86 -2.34 -19.37
C PRO A 393 3.36 -2.08 -19.59
N ASN A 394 4.05 -2.93 -20.36
CA ASN A 394 5.45 -2.69 -20.69
C ASN A 394 5.58 -1.59 -21.75
N PHE A 395 4.68 -1.59 -22.73
CA PHE A 395 4.61 -0.53 -23.73
C PHE A 395 4.30 0.83 -23.10
N THR A 396 3.40 0.90 -22.12
CA THR A 396 3.08 2.17 -21.45
C THR A 396 4.29 2.70 -20.67
N LEU A 397 4.96 1.84 -19.91
CA LEU A 397 6.19 2.22 -19.21
C LEU A 397 7.30 2.68 -20.16
N GLU A 398 7.47 2.00 -21.30
CA GLU A 398 8.46 2.41 -22.32
C GLU A 398 8.15 3.81 -22.87
N ALA A 399 6.88 4.09 -23.17
CA ALA A 399 6.48 5.39 -23.70
C ALA A 399 6.66 6.52 -22.67
N GLU A 400 6.34 6.30 -21.39
CA GLU A 400 6.62 7.25 -20.29
C GLU A 400 8.11 7.62 -20.23
N ILE A 401 8.98 6.61 -20.29
CA ILE A 401 10.43 6.80 -20.31
C ILE A 401 10.83 7.62 -21.55
N LYS A 402 10.24 7.39 -22.73
CA LYS A 402 10.55 8.15 -23.95
C LYS A 402 10.14 9.62 -23.85
N PHE A 403 9.01 9.94 -23.22
CA PHE A 403 8.61 11.32 -22.95
C PHE A 403 9.56 12.01 -21.97
N SER A 404 10.00 11.28 -20.95
CA SER A 404 11.01 11.72 -19.99
C SER A 404 12.38 11.96 -20.67
N GLU A 405 12.85 11.03 -21.51
CA GLU A 405 14.08 11.18 -22.31
C GLU A 405 14.02 12.43 -23.21
N LEU A 406 12.88 12.67 -23.87
CA LEU A 406 12.69 13.88 -24.69
C LEU A 406 12.83 15.16 -23.85
N ARG A 407 12.17 15.24 -22.69
CA ARG A 407 12.26 16.40 -21.79
C ARG A 407 13.70 16.62 -21.32
N GLN A 408 14.42 15.55 -20.99
CA GLN A 408 15.82 15.66 -20.58
C GLN A 408 16.72 16.16 -21.71
N LEU A 409 16.55 15.65 -22.94
CA LEU A 409 17.32 16.13 -24.11
C LEU A 409 17.10 17.62 -24.35
N ILE A 410 15.86 18.10 -24.13
CA ILE A 410 15.54 19.52 -24.26
C ILE A 410 16.26 20.36 -23.19
N ASN A 411 16.19 19.93 -21.93
CA ASN A 411 16.86 20.59 -20.81
C ASN A 411 18.38 20.63 -20.98
N ASP A 412 18.97 19.51 -21.44
CA ASP A 412 20.39 19.36 -21.70
C ASP A 412 20.87 20.17 -22.92
N ARG A 413 19.94 20.73 -23.70
CA ARG A 413 20.22 21.37 -24.99
C ARG A 413 21.06 20.46 -25.89
N ALA A 414 20.66 19.19 -25.93
CA ALA A 414 21.32 18.16 -26.74
C ALA A 414 21.39 18.56 -28.23
N SER A 415 22.31 17.95 -28.97
CA SER A 415 22.32 18.11 -30.43
C SER A 415 20.95 17.77 -31.03
N TYR A 416 20.55 18.49 -32.07
CA TYR A 416 19.34 18.19 -32.83
C TYR A 416 19.46 16.90 -33.64
N GLU A 417 20.69 16.52 -34.01
CA GLU A 417 21.04 15.19 -34.53
C GLU A 417 21.11 14.17 -33.39
#